data_AF-A0A7X6N5I1-F1
#
_entry.id   AF-A0A7X6N5I1-F1
#
_cell.length_a   1.000
_cell.length_b   1.000
_cell.length_c   1.000
_cell.angle_alpha   90.00
_cell.angle_beta   90.00
_cell.angle_gamma   90.00
#
_symmetry.space_group_name_H-M   'P 1'
#
loop_
_entity.id
_entity.type
_entity.pdbx_description
1 polymer ?
#
loop_
_entity_poly.entity_id
_entity_poly.type
_entity_poly.pdbx_seq_one_letter_code
_entity_poly.pdbx_strand_id
1 'polypeptide(L)'
;MINKKYTIGLDIGTNSVGWAVIDNEFNLASGKKKINDNGIIKRSRTNLWGVRLFSEADTAADRRRIARRKERLNYLRGLFENEILKFDDNFFIRMDESFLKTDDKGAKTFNRS
;
A
#
# COMPACT_ATOMS: atom_id res chain seq x y z
N MET A 1 22.93 -37.04 -10.38
CA MET A 1 21.88 -36.82 -9.38
C MET A 1 20.54 -37.13 -10.01
N ILE A 2 19.71 -37.98 -9.40
CA ILE A 2 18.36 -38.26 -9.90
C ILE A 2 17.46 -37.07 -9.57
N ASN A 3 16.91 -36.43 -10.59
CA ASN A 3 15.97 -35.34 -10.41
C ASN A 3 14.61 -35.93 -9.98
N LYS A 4 14.23 -35.75 -8.71
CA LYS A 4 12.92 -36.18 -8.25
C LYS A 4 11.87 -35.26 -8.85
N LYS A 5 11.02 -35.81 -9.71
CA LYS A 5 9.85 -35.12 -10.25
C LYS A 5 8.81 -34.96 -9.14
N TYR A 6 8.20 -33.79 -9.08
CA TYR A 6 7.13 -33.44 -8.15
C TYR A 6 6.18 -32.44 -8.83
N THR A 7 4.96 -32.35 -8.32
CA THR A 7 3.95 -31.41 -8.77
C THR A 7 3.52 -30.52 -7.60
N ILE A 8 3.28 -29.24 -7.86
CA ILE A 8 2.79 -28.28 -6.86
C ILE A 8 1.37 -27.87 -7.26
N GLY A 9 0.42 -28.03 -6.33
CA GLY A 9 -0.91 -27.42 -6.41
C GLY A 9 -0.94 -26.12 -5.64
N LEU A 10 -1.58 -25.09 -6.21
CA LEU A 10 -1.79 -23.78 -5.58
C LEU A 10 -3.28 -23.43 -5.64
N ASP A 11 -3.83 -23.01 -4.51
CA ASP A 11 -5.19 -22.46 -4.38
C ASP A 11 -5.10 -21.01 -3.88
N ILE A 12 -5.54 -20.06 -4.69
CA ILE A 12 -5.30 -18.62 -4.46
C ILE A 12 -6.64 -17.96 -4.13
N GLY A 13 -6.84 -17.66 -2.85
CA GLY A 13 -7.97 -16.91 -2.32
C GLY A 13 -7.63 -15.43 -2.10
N THR A 14 -8.62 -14.67 -1.63
CA THR A 14 -8.51 -13.22 -1.38
C THR A 14 -7.55 -12.86 -0.25
N ASN A 15 -7.43 -13.73 0.74
CA ASN A 15 -6.62 -13.51 1.97
C ASN A 15 -5.72 -14.71 2.30
N SER A 16 -5.64 -15.68 1.38
CA SER A 16 -4.93 -16.93 1.61
C SER A 16 -4.39 -17.51 0.33
N VAL A 17 -3.26 -18.21 0.44
CA VAL A 17 -2.74 -19.08 -0.62
C VAL A 17 -2.49 -20.46 -0.02
N GLY A 18 -3.32 -21.43 -0.38
CA GLY A 18 -3.10 -22.84 -0.10
C GLY A 18 -2.07 -23.42 -1.06
N TRP A 19 -1.21 -24.31 -0.58
CA TRP A 19 -0.25 -25.02 -1.41
C TRP A 19 -0.05 -26.44 -0.93
N ALA A 20 0.20 -27.36 -1.87
CA ALA A 20 0.55 -28.74 -1.59
C ALA A 20 1.52 -29.26 -2.64
N VAL A 21 2.46 -30.10 -2.23
CA VAL A 21 3.42 -30.76 -3.12
C VAL A 21 3.13 -32.24 -3.13
N ILE A 22 2.92 -32.81 -4.30
CA ILE A 22 2.73 -34.24 -4.51
C ILE A 22 3.88 -34.82 -5.33
N ASP A 23 4.19 -36.09 -5.10
CA ASP A 23 5.08 -36.84 -5.97
C ASP A 23 4.31 -37.42 -7.18
N ASN A 24 5.02 -38.17 -8.04
CA ASN A 24 4.43 -38.79 -9.22
C ASN A 24 3.44 -39.92 -8.90
N GLU A 25 3.44 -40.41 -7.66
CA GLU A 25 2.54 -41.45 -7.18
C GLU A 25 1.30 -40.82 -6.53
N PHE A 26 1.12 -39.50 -6.69
CA PHE A 26 0.06 -38.69 -6.08
C PHE A 26 0.09 -38.69 -4.55
N ASN A 27 1.19 -39.11 -3.94
CA ASN A 27 1.37 -39.04 -2.51
C ASN A 27 1.85 -37.65 -2.10
N LEU A 28 1.42 -37.21 -0.91
CA LEU A 28 1.87 -35.95 -0.33
C LEU A 28 3.38 -36.02 -0.02
N ALA A 29 4.13 -35.09 -0.60
CA ALA A 29 5.57 -35.03 -0.38
C ALA A 29 5.89 -34.59 1.05
N SER A 30 6.95 -35.16 1.63
CA SER A 30 7.45 -34.79 2.96
C SER A 30 8.96 -34.59 2.93
N GLY A 31 9.43 -33.62 3.70
CA GLY A 31 10.83 -33.22 3.76
C GLY A 31 11.33 -33.10 5.19
N LYS A 32 12.65 -32.90 5.35
CA LYS A 32 13.24 -32.54 6.64
C LYS A 32 13.54 -31.05 6.64
N LYS A 33 12.88 -30.29 7.51
CA LYS A 33 13.15 -28.87 7.73
C LYS A 33 14.18 -28.71 8.84
N LYS A 34 15.22 -27.91 8.59
CA LYS A 34 16.14 -27.47 9.65
C LYS A 34 15.43 -26.42 10.51
N ILE A 35 15.51 -26.57 11.82
CA ILE A 35 14.92 -25.66 12.80
C ILE A 35 16.08 -25.19 13.69
N ASN A 36 16.23 -23.88 13.81
CA ASN A 36 17.15 -23.28 14.77
C ASN A 36 16.34 -22.98 16.04
N ASP A 37 16.75 -23.58 17.15
CA ASP A 37 16.13 -23.45 18.45
C ASP A 37 17.19 -22.99 19.44
N ASN A 38 17.23 -21.68 19.69
CA ASN A 38 18.21 -21.03 20.59
C ASN A 38 19.67 -21.46 20.35
N GLY A 39 20.10 -21.51 19.09
CA GLY A 39 21.46 -21.90 18.69
C GLY A 39 21.66 -23.41 18.46
N ILE A 40 20.67 -24.24 18.78
CA ILE A 40 20.69 -25.69 18.51
C ILE A 40 20.01 -25.98 17.17
N ILE A 41 20.74 -26.60 16.24
CA ILE A 41 20.19 -26.98 14.93
C ILE A 41 19.52 -28.36 15.06
N LYS A 42 18.18 -28.38 14.93
CA LYS A 42 17.37 -29.60 14.87
C LYS A 42 16.86 -29.84 13.45
N ARG A 43 16.50 -31.08 13.13
CA ARG A 43 15.80 -31.44 11.88
C ARG A 43 14.47 -32.07 12.23
N SER A 44 13.37 -31.49 11.75
CA SER A 44 12.04 -32.05 11.91
C SER A 44 11.48 -32.51 10.58
N ARG A 45 10.74 -33.62 10.58
CA ARG A 45 9.99 -34.06 9.41
C ARG A 45 8.74 -33.20 9.27
N THR A 46 8.55 -32.63 8.09
CA THR A 46 7.42 -31.76 7.78
C THR A 46 6.80 -32.18 6.46
N ASN A 47 5.48 -32.26 6.41
CA ASN A 47 4.77 -32.45 5.15
C ASN A 47 4.85 -31.15 4.32
N LEU A 48 4.89 -31.28 3.00
CA LEU A 48 5.03 -30.17 2.06
C LEU A 48 3.64 -29.70 1.62
N TRP A 49 2.87 -29.19 2.56
CA TRP A 49 1.63 -28.46 2.31
C TRP A 49 1.44 -27.38 3.37
N GLY A 50 0.55 -26.45 3.10
CA GLY A 50 0.11 -25.48 4.07
C GLY A 50 -0.72 -24.39 3.45
N VAL A 51 -1.03 -23.38 4.25
CA VAL A 51 -1.74 -22.18 3.80
C VAL A 51 -0.95 -20.96 4.28
N ARG A 52 -0.72 -20.01 3.36
CA ARG A 52 -0.19 -18.69 3.68
C ARG A 52 -1.36 -17.74 3.87
N LEU A 53 -1.56 -17.26 5.09
CA LEU A 53 -2.56 -16.22 5.40
C LEU A 53 -1.92 -14.83 5.33
N PHE A 54 -2.69 -13.84 4.85
CA PHE A 54 -2.30 -12.43 4.78
C PHE A 54 -3.52 -11.50 4.94
N SER A 55 -3.28 -10.25 5.32
CA SER A 55 -4.32 -9.22 5.43
C SER A 55 -4.83 -8.83 4.05
N GLU A 56 -6.11 -8.43 3.97
CA GLU A 56 -6.70 -7.96 2.72
C GLU A 56 -5.95 -6.75 2.18
N ALA A 57 -5.91 -6.60 0.86
CA ALA A 57 -5.29 -5.44 0.24
C ALA A 57 -6.24 -4.23 0.32
N ASP A 58 -5.73 -3.10 0.80
CA ASP A 58 -6.50 -1.85 0.78
C ASP A 58 -6.70 -1.35 -0.64
N THR A 59 -7.96 -1.16 -1.03
CA THR A 59 -8.30 -0.63 -2.36
C THR A 59 -7.84 0.82 -2.48
N ALA A 60 -7.16 1.19 -3.57
CA ALA A 60 -6.67 2.55 -3.81
C ALA A 60 -7.77 3.61 -4.12
N ALA A 61 -9.05 3.27 -3.96
CA ALA A 61 -10.19 4.10 -4.36
C ALA A 61 -10.20 5.44 -3.62
N ASP A 62 -9.98 5.44 -2.29
CA ASP A 62 -10.01 6.66 -1.49
C ASP A 62 -8.84 7.59 -1.82
N ARG A 63 -7.65 7.03 -2.06
CA ARG A 63 -6.49 7.81 -2.53
C ARG A 63 -6.79 8.51 -3.88
N ARG A 64 -7.41 7.80 -4.83
CA ARG A 64 -7.82 8.39 -6.13
C ARG A 64 -8.92 9.43 -5.97
N ARG A 65 -9.88 9.22 -5.04
CA ARG A 65 -10.98 10.15 -4.77
C ARG A 65 -10.45 11.49 -4.24
N ILE A 66 -9.51 11.47 -3.29
CA ILE A 66 -8.89 12.67 -2.72
C ILE A 66 -8.06 13.42 -3.77
N ALA A 67 -7.25 12.71 -4.57
CA ALA A 67 -6.46 13.31 -5.64
C ALA A 67 -7.34 14.07 -6.67
N ARG A 68 -8.40 13.43 -7.18
CA ARG A 68 -9.34 14.06 -8.12
C ARG A 68 -10.08 15.25 -7.51
N ARG A 69 -10.38 15.20 -6.20
CA ARG A 69 -10.99 16.35 -5.50
C ARG A 69 -10.03 17.54 -5.50
N LYS A 70 -8.74 17.32 -5.25
CA LYS A 70 -7.70 18.37 -5.30
C LYS A 70 -7.54 18.94 -6.71
N GLU A 71 -7.49 18.09 -7.74
CA GLU A 71 -7.41 18.53 -9.13
C GLU A 71 -8.58 19.44 -9.54
N ARG A 72 -9.82 19.06 -9.20
CA ARG A 72 -10.99 19.90 -9.49
C ARG A 72 -10.89 21.30 -8.86
N LEU A 73 -10.39 21.38 -7.62
CA LEU A 73 -10.20 22.67 -6.96
C LEU A 73 -9.10 23.49 -7.64
N ASN A 74 -8.01 22.86 -8.08
CA ASN A 74 -6.93 23.54 -8.79
C ASN A 74 -7.39 24.10 -10.14
N TYR A 75 -8.20 23.36 -10.90
CA TYR A 75 -8.79 23.87 -12.14
C TYR A 75 -9.69 25.08 -11.89
N LEU A 76 -10.55 24.99 -10.87
CA LEU A 76 -11.41 26.11 -10.51
C LEU A 76 -10.59 27.35 -10.10
N ARG A 77 -9.53 27.15 -9.31
CA ARG A 77 -8.62 28.24 -8.92
C ARG A 77 -7.97 28.88 -10.15
N GLY A 78 -7.38 28.09 -11.05
CA GLY A 78 -6.72 28.63 -12.24
C GLY A 78 -7.68 29.39 -13.18
N LEU A 79 -8.95 28.99 -13.26
CA LEU A 79 -9.96 29.71 -14.05
C LEU A 79 -10.27 31.11 -13.51
N PHE A 80 -10.30 31.26 -12.18
CA PHE A 80 -10.68 32.52 -11.53
C PHE A 80 -9.50 33.32 -10.98
N GLU A 81 -8.27 32.78 -11.04
CA GLU A 81 -7.08 33.37 -10.45
C GLU A 81 -6.87 34.82 -10.90
N ASN A 82 -6.89 35.06 -12.21
CA ASN A 82 -6.68 36.39 -12.76
C ASN A 82 -7.72 37.42 -12.30
N GLU A 83 -8.99 37.04 -12.18
CA GLU A 83 -10.05 37.96 -11.76
C GLU A 83 -10.07 38.17 -10.24
N ILE A 84 -9.77 37.13 -9.47
CA ILE A 84 -9.74 37.21 -8.01
C ILE A 84 -8.52 38.01 -7.54
N LEU A 85 -7.34 37.78 -8.12
CA LEU A 85 -6.12 38.50 -7.73
C LEU A 85 -6.22 40.01 -8.02
N LYS A 86 -6.89 40.42 -9.10
CA LYS A 86 -7.18 41.85 -9.35
C LYS A 86 -7.91 42.54 -8.21
N PHE A 87 -8.76 41.81 -7.48
CA PHE A 87 -9.53 42.34 -6.37
C PHE A 87 -8.83 42.13 -5.02
N ASP A 88 -8.22 40.95 -4.83
CA ASP A 88 -7.57 40.56 -3.58
C ASP A 88 -6.43 39.58 -3.84
N ASP A 89 -5.21 40.13 -3.90
CA ASP A 89 -3.95 39.39 -4.08
C ASP A 89 -3.71 38.32 -3.00
N ASN A 90 -4.34 38.42 -1.82
CA ASN A 90 -4.12 37.52 -0.69
C ASN A 90 -5.23 36.47 -0.51
N PHE A 91 -6.24 36.43 -1.40
CA PHE A 91 -7.39 35.55 -1.26
C PHE A 91 -7.00 34.06 -1.17
N PHE A 92 -6.16 33.58 -2.09
CA PHE A 92 -5.75 32.18 -2.13
C PHE A 92 -4.83 31.81 -0.96
N ILE A 93 -3.99 32.73 -0.50
CA ILE A 93 -3.13 32.55 0.68
C ILE A 93 -3.99 32.31 1.92
N ARG A 94 -5.00 33.16 2.16
CA ARG A 94 -5.92 32.98 3.30
C ARG A 94 -6.69 31.67 3.23
N MET A 95 -7.06 31.24 2.04
CA MET A 95 -7.77 29.98 1.83
C MET A 95 -6.87 28.77 2.10
N ASP A 96 -5.58 28.84 1.74
CA ASP A 96 -4.63 27.76 1.99
C ASP A 96 -4.19 27.71 3.45
N GLU A 97 -4.09 28.86 4.13
CA GLU A 97 -3.74 28.97 5.54
C GLU A 97 -4.95 28.86 6.48
N SER A 98 -6.16 28.58 5.98
CA SER A 98 -7.38 28.59 6.79
C SER A 98 -7.36 27.54 7.91
N PHE A 99 -6.57 26.47 7.75
CA PHE A 99 -6.41 25.39 8.74
C PHE A 99 -5.38 25.72 9.82
N LEU A 100 -4.54 26.74 9.63
CA LEU A 100 -3.51 27.14 10.58
C LEU A 100 -4.11 27.96 11.73
N LYS A 101 -3.53 27.81 12.93
CA LYS A 101 -3.83 28.69 14.06
C LYS A 101 -3.36 30.10 13.75
N THR A 102 -4.00 31.10 14.36
CA THR A 102 -3.73 32.52 14.11
C THR A 102 -2.25 32.88 14.25
N ASP A 103 -1.57 32.24 15.20
CA ASP A 103 -0.18 32.53 15.55
C ASP A 103 0.82 31.91 14.55
N ASP A 104 0.37 30.93 13.75
CA ASP A 104 1.15 30.25 12.71
C ASP A 104 0.86 30.78 11.29
N LYS A 105 -0.09 31.72 11.14
CA LYS A 105 -0.42 32.33 9.84
C LYS A 105 0.69 33.26 9.40
N GLY A 106 1.03 33.21 8.11
CA GLY A 106 2.08 34.05 7.54
C GLY A 106 1.65 35.51 7.55
N ALA A 107 2.13 36.30 8.50
CA ALA A 107 1.95 37.75 8.51
C ALA A 107 2.75 38.39 7.36
N LYS A 108 2.22 38.40 6.14
CA LYS A 108 2.75 39.20 5.04
C LYS A 108 1.61 39.90 4.30
N THR A 109 1.32 41.12 4.72
CA THR A 109 0.77 42.13 3.82
C THR A 109 1.81 42.38 2.72
N PHE A 110 1.50 41.99 1.49
CA PHE A 110 2.27 42.37 0.31
C PHE A 110 2.09 43.88 0.09
N ASN A 111 2.90 44.70 0.78
CA ASN A 111 3.01 46.12 0.46
C ASN A 111 3.84 46.25 -0.82
N ARG A 112 3.19 46.51 -1.96
CA ARG A 112 3.87 46.96 -3.17
C ARG A 112 4.32 48.41 -2.97
N SER A 113 5.62 48.64 -3.18
CA SER A 113 6.24 49.98 -3.32
C SER A 113 5.86 50.61 -4.65
#